data_AF-A0A2U9CH25-F1
#
_entry.id   AF-A0A2U9CH25-F1
#
_cell.length_a   1.000
_cell.length_b   1.000
_cell.length_c   1.000
_cell.angle_alpha   90.00
_cell.angle_beta   90.00
_cell.angle_gamma   90.00
#
_symmetry.space_group_name_H-M   'P 1'
#
loop_
_entity.id
_entity.type
_entity.pdbx_description
1 polymer ?
#
loop_
_entity_poly.entity_id
_entity_poly.type
_entity_poly.pdbx_seq_one_letter_code
_entity_poly.pdbx_strand_id
1 'polypeptide(L)'
;MAFTLYSLIQTAILCTNAIAVLHEERFLGKMGWGVDQGVGGFGDDPGVKAQILNLIRSVRTVMRGRQRNIREKKKTRQTPLIFRTETLDEKYGWCCNSMAGRRALKAVLIDLSGTLHIEDSAVPGAQDALNRLRQASLAVKFVTNTTKESKRNLLERLQRLNFDVQEKEIFTSLSAARSLLEQEQHRPLLLVEDSALEDFAGIDMSEPNAVVVGLAPDHFNYQTLNKAFRMILDGAPLIAIHKARYYKRTDGLALGPGPFVTGLEYAADCKATVVGKPEKTFFTQALSDLGCSPSEAIMIGDDVRDDVGGAQNTGMLGILVKTGKRKKSKLFLLFILNFFHCHVFIVTNN
;
A
#
# COMPACT_ATOMS: atom_id res chain seq x y z
N MET A 1 3.17 -39.81 11.80
CA MET A 1 3.15 -38.70 10.81
C MET A 1 2.87 -37.41 11.56
N ALA A 2 3.83 -36.48 11.61
CA ALA A 2 3.63 -35.21 12.31
C ALA A 2 2.71 -34.30 11.48
N PHE A 3 1.55 -33.95 12.01
CA PHE A 3 0.70 -32.90 11.46
C PHE A 3 1.45 -31.56 11.59
N THR A 4 1.77 -30.93 10.47
CA THR A 4 2.43 -29.63 10.47
C THR A 4 1.38 -28.53 10.49
N LEU A 5 1.70 -27.36 11.06
CA LEU A 5 0.82 -26.19 11.03
C LEU A 5 0.39 -25.84 9.58
N TYR A 6 1.25 -26.16 8.61
CA TYR A 6 0.97 -26.01 7.19
C TYR A 6 -0.16 -26.92 6.69
N SER A 7 -0.20 -28.19 7.10
CA SER A 7 -1.30 -29.08 6.72
C SER A 7 -2.62 -28.65 7.36
N LEU A 8 -2.59 -28.08 8.56
CA LEU A 8 -3.78 -27.53 9.23
C LEU A 8 -4.37 -26.33 8.44
N ILE A 9 -3.52 -25.39 8.02
CA ILE A 9 -3.94 -24.20 7.25
C ILE A 9 -4.46 -24.61 5.87
N GLN A 10 -3.78 -25.55 5.20
CA GLN A 10 -4.21 -26.05 3.90
C GLN A 10 -5.57 -26.74 3.97
N THR A 11 -5.81 -27.56 5.00
CA THR A 11 -7.12 -28.18 5.24
C THR A 11 -8.20 -27.13 5.54
N ALA A 12 -7.91 -26.11 6.35
CA ALA A 12 -8.86 -25.05 6.66
C ALA A 12 -9.29 -24.26 5.41
N ILE A 13 -8.35 -23.95 4.50
CA ILE A 13 -8.64 -23.26 3.24
C ILE A 13 -9.46 -24.14 2.30
N LEU A 14 -9.13 -25.43 2.19
CA LEU A 14 -9.88 -26.38 1.37
C LEU A 14 -11.32 -26.57 1.88
N CYS A 15 -11.52 -26.67 3.20
CA CYS A 15 -12.85 -26.73 3.80
C CYS A 15 -13.65 -25.45 3.55
N THR A 16 -13.01 -24.28 3.68
CA THR A 16 -13.68 -22.98 3.44
C THR A 16 -14.12 -22.84 1.98
N ASN A 17 -13.27 -23.22 1.03
CA ASN A 17 -13.61 -23.22 -0.39
C ASN A 17 -14.69 -24.27 -0.73
N ALA A 18 -14.62 -25.47 -0.15
CA ALA A 18 -15.63 -26.50 -0.35
C ALA A 18 -17.01 -26.07 0.16
N ILE A 19 -17.09 -25.41 1.31
CA ILE A 19 -18.33 -24.88 1.89
C ILE A 19 -18.88 -23.69 1.08
N ALA A 20 -18.00 -22.85 0.54
CA ALA A 20 -18.41 -21.72 -0.30
C ALA A 20 -18.92 -22.15 -1.69
N VAL A 21 -18.45 -23.28 -2.22
CA VAL A 21 -18.74 -23.76 -3.58
C VAL A 21 -19.80 -24.88 -3.60
N LEU A 22 -19.86 -25.75 -2.58
CA LEU A 22 -20.80 -26.88 -2.52
C LEU A 22 -21.98 -26.55 -1.59
N HIS A 23 -23.18 -27.01 -1.98
CA HIS A 23 -24.37 -26.91 -1.13
C HIS A 23 -24.10 -27.57 0.23
N GLU A 24 -24.24 -26.82 1.33
CA GLU A 24 -23.88 -27.21 2.72
C GLU A 24 -24.36 -28.62 3.08
N GLU A 25 -25.60 -28.96 2.73
CA GLU A 25 -26.20 -30.27 3.01
C GLU A 25 -25.48 -31.42 2.28
N ARG A 26 -24.99 -31.22 1.06
CA ARG A 26 -24.21 -32.23 0.33
C ARG A 26 -22.82 -32.40 0.91
N PHE A 27 -22.20 -31.31 1.36
CA PHE A 27 -20.87 -31.35 1.98
C PHE A 27 -20.93 -32.06 3.34
N LEU A 28 -21.88 -31.67 4.20
CA LEU A 28 -22.12 -32.30 5.50
C LEU A 28 -22.55 -33.76 5.36
N GLY A 29 -23.39 -34.08 4.36
CA GLY A 29 -23.76 -35.46 4.04
C GLY A 29 -22.57 -36.34 3.63
N LYS A 30 -21.64 -35.83 2.82
CA LYS A 30 -20.42 -36.57 2.44
C LYS A 30 -19.45 -36.78 3.61
N MET A 31 -19.44 -35.89 4.59
CA MET A 31 -18.62 -35.99 5.81
C MET A 31 -19.28 -36.87 6.88
N GLY A 32 -20.45 -37.46 6.62
CA GLY A 32 -21.21 -38.24 7.61
C GLY A 32 -21.82 -37.38 8.73
N TRP A 33 -21.89 -36.07 8.54
CA TRP A 33 -22.45 -35.09 9.49
C TRP A 33 -23.86 -34.69 9.07
N GLY A 34 -24.66 -35.69 8.70
CA GLY A 34 -26.06 -35.54 8.35
C GLY A 34 -26.92 -35.02 9.51
N VAL A 35 -28.09 -34.48 9.17
CA VAL A 35 -29.05 -33.84 10.09
C VAL A 35 -29.70 -34.92 10.94
N ASP A 36 -29.02 -35.37 12.00
CA ASP A 36 -29.69 -35.99 13.14
C ASP A 36 -29.10 -35.43 14.43
N GLN A 37 -29.96 -34.78 15.20
CA GLN A 37 -29.61 -33.95 16.33
C GLN A 37 -29.66 -34.77 17.61
N GLY A 38 -28.50 -35.09 18.17
CA GLY A 38 -28.37 -35.19 19.63
C GLY A 38 -28.31 -33.78 20.19
N VAL A 39 -29.46 -33.21 20.56
CA VAL A 39 -29.52 -31.95 21.31
C VAL A 39 -28.94 -32.23 22.70
N GLY A 40 -27.67 -31.88 22.90
CA GLY A 40 -27.04 -31.86 24.22
C GLY A 40 -27.79 -30.89 25.12
N GLY A 41 -28.04 -31.33 26.36
CA GLY A 41 -28.88 -30.65 27.34
C GLY A 41 -28.40 -29.24 27.69
N PHE A 42 -29.33 -28.45 28.22
CA PHE A 42 -29.09 -27.08 28.67
C PHE A 42 -27.97 -27.05 29.73
N GLY A 43 -26.80 -26.52 29.38
CA GLY A 43 -25.67 -26.31 30.31
C GLY A 43 -24.35 -26.98 29.93
N ASP A 44 -24.32 -27.85 28.92
CA ASP A 44 -23.05 -28.44 28.45
C ASP A 44 -22.38 -27.58 27.37
N ASP A 45 -21.07 -27.41 27.49
CA ASP A 45 -20.26 -26.71 26.49
C ASP A 45 -20.46 -27.35 25.11
N PRO A 46 -20.72 -26.56 24.05
CA PRO A 46 -20.93 -27.12 22.73
C PRO A 46 -19.68 -27.89 22.30
N GLY A 47 -19.83 -29.19 22.09
CA GLY A 47 -18.74 -30.04 21.63
C GLY A 47 -18.14 -29.51 20.32
N VAL A 48 -16.88 -29.86 20.03
CA VAL A 48 -16.11 -29.37 18.88
C VAL A 48 -16.91 -29.39 17.56
N LYS A 49 -17.74 -30.41 17.37
CA LYS A 49 -18.66 -30.52 16.22
C LYS A 49 -19.68 -29.38 16.13
N ALA A 50 -20.31 -29.01 17.24
CA ALA A 50 -21.29 -27.93 17.31
C ALA A 50 -20.64 -26.55 17.12
N GLN A 51 -19.45 -26.34 17.68
CA GLN A 51 -18.68 -25.10 17.47
C GLN A 51 -18.31 -24.91 15.99
N ILE A 52 -17.85 -25.97 15.33
CA ILE A 52 -17.54 -25.94 13.89
C ILE A 52 -18.80 -25.65 13.07
N LEU A 53 -19.94 -26.28 13.38
CA LEU A 53 -21.21 -26.01 12.67
C LEU A 53 -21.68 -24.56 12.88
N ASN A 54 -21.53 -24.00 14.08
CA ASN A 54 -21.87 -22.61 14.35
C ASN A 54 -20.97 -21.64 13.58
N LEU A 55 -19.67 -21.94 13.44
CA LEU A 55 -18.76 -21.15 12.63
C LEU A 55 -19.16 -21.19 11.14
N ILE A 56 -19.49 -22.36 10.62
CA ILE A 56 -19.96 -22.54 9.23
C ILE A 56 -21.23 -21.72 8.97
N ARG A 57 -22.21 -21.78 9.88
CA ARG A 57 -23.46 -21.00 9.80
C ARG A 57 -23.21 -19.49 9.89
N SER A 58 -22.26 -19.06 10.72
CA SER A 58 -21.90 -17.64 10.89
C SER A 58 -21.28 -17.07 9.61
N VAL A 59 -20.33 -17.80 9.02
CA VAL A 59 -19.71 -17.44 7.73
C VAL A 59 -20.77 -17.40 6.62
N ARG A 60 -21.70 -18.38 6.57
CA ARG A 60 -22.80 -18.38 5.61
C ARG A 60 -23.71 -17.16 5.75
N THR A 61 -24.04 -16.75 6.98
CA THR A 61 -24.91 -15.60 7.25
C THR A 61 -24.29 -14.31 6.72
N VAL A 62 -22.99 -14.09 6.96
CA VAL A 62 -22.24 -12.93 6.44
C VAL A 62 -22.22 -12.95 4.90
N MET A 63 -22.00 -14.12 4.30
CA MET A 63 -21.94 -14.25 2.84
C MET A 63 -23.32 -14.08 2.17
N ARG A 64 -24.42 -14.50 2.82
CA ARG A 64 -25.79 -14.33 2.32
C ARG A 64 -26.33 -12.92 2.50
N GLY A 65 -25.98 -12.22 3.59
CA GLY A 65 -26.32 -10.80 3.78
C GLY A 65 -25.80 -9.92 2.63
N ARG A 66 -24.64 -10.29 2.06
CA ARG A 66 -24.04 -9.61 0.91
C ARG A 66 -24.77 -9.90 -0.42
N GLN A 67 -25.42 -11.06 -0.57
CA GLN A 67 -26.17 -11.43 -1.78
C GLN A 67 -27.57 -10.82 -1.85
N ARG A 68 -28.21 -10.51 -0.71
CA ARG A 68 -29.56 -9.90 -0.67
C ARG A 68 -29.55 -8.48 -1.26
N ASN A 69 -28.52 -7.69 -0.94
CA ASN A 69 -28.27 -6.36 -1.51
C ASN A 69 -27.98 -6.37 -3.03
N ILE A 70 -27.57 -7.52 -3.59
CA ILE A 70 -27.31 -7.69 -5.03
C ILE A 70 -28.58 -8.11 -5.77
N ARG A 71 -29.48 -8.87 -5.13
CA ARG A 71 -30.74 -9.35 -5.74
C ARG A 71 -31.81 -8.27 -5.84
N GLU A 72 -31.88 -7.32 -4.92
CA GLU A 72 -32.81 -6.18 -5.03
C GLU A 72 -32.49 -5.30 -6.24
N LYS A 73 -31.22 -5.14 -6.60
CA LYS A 73 -30.81 -4.45 -7.84
C LYS A 73 -31.15 -5.18 -9.14
N LYS A 74 -31.49 -6.48 -9.09
CA LYS A 74 -31.77 -7.29 -10.30
C LYS A 74 -33.26 -7.51 -10.58
N LYS A 75 -34.17 -7.07 -9.71
CA LYS A 75 -35.63 -7.32 -9.84
C LYS A 75 -36.36 -6.40 -10.84
N THR A 76 -35.69 -5.42 -11.44
CA THR A 76 -36.30 -4.37 -12.28
C THR A 76 -36.33 -4.64 -13.79
N ARG A 77 -35.97 -5.83 -14.30
CA ARG A 77 -36.08 -6.13 -15.74
C ARG A 77 -36.53 -7.55 -16.00
N GLN A 78 -37.79 -7.72 -16.39
CA GLN A 78 -38.35 -8.99 -16.85
C GLN A 78 -39.39 -8.71 -17.95
N THR A 79 -39.17 -9.21 -19.18
CA THR A 79 -40.17 -9.62 -20.20
C THR A 79 -39.46 -10.31 -21.40
N PRO A 80 -40.16 -11.12 -22.22
CA PRO A 80 -39.75 -12.49 -22.56
C PRO A 80 -39.11 -12.72 -23.95
N LEU A 81 -38.44 -13.87 -24.09
CA LEU A 81 -37.85 -14.40 -25.32
C LEU A 81 -38.90 -15.05 -26.26
N ILE A 82 -38.81 -14.73 -27.56
CA ILE A 82 -39.28 -15.57 -28.68
C ILE A 82 -38.06 -15.84 -29.59
N PHE A 83 -37.93 -17.09 -30.05
CA PHE A 83 -36.82 -17.64 -30.83
C PHE A 83 -36.93 -17.39 -32.36
N ARG A 84 -35.80 -17.05 -33.02
CA ARG A 84 -35.29 -17.54 -34.34
C ARG A 84 -34.03 -16.74 -34.76
N THR A 85 -32.83 -17.35 -34.84
CA THR A 85 -32.07 -17.80 -36.05
C THR A 85 -32.00 -16.70 -37.12
N GLU A 86 -30.92 -16.00 -37.47
CA GLU A 86 -29.49 -16.27 -37.84
C GLU A 86 -28.98 -14.84 -38.22
N THR A 87 -27.75 -14.35 -38.07
CA THR A 87 -26.43 -14.75 -38.59
C THR A 87 -25.32 -14.07 -37.74
N LEU A 88 -24.07 -14.54 -37.82
CA LEU A 88 -23.00 -14.28 -36.84
C LEU A 88 -22.21 -12.96 -36.96
N ASP A 89 -22.57 -12.04 -37.86
CA ASP A 89 -21.86 -10.74 -38.03
C ASP A 89 -22.69 -9.49 -37.68
N GLU A 90 -23.97 -9.64 -37.31
CA GLU A 90 -24.78 -8.52 -36.79
C GLU A 90 -24.98 -8.57 -35.26
N LYS A 91 -24.39 -9.57 -34.58
CA LYS A 91 -24.63 -9.82 -33.14
C LYS A 91 -23.66 -9.12 -32.18
N TYR A 92 -22.60 -8.49 -32.70
CA TYR A 92 -21.75 -7.57 -31.94
C TYR A 92 -21.56 -6.25 -32.67
N GLY A 93 -22.65 -5.69 -33.20
CA GLY A 93 -22.81 -4.24 -33.35
C GLY A 93 -22.83 -3.57 -31.97
N TRP A 94 -21.72 -3.65 -31.23
CA TRP A 94 -21.48 -2.76 -30.11
C TRP A 94 -21.09 -1.41 -30.70
N CYS A 95 -22.15 -0.65 -30.95
CA CYS A 95 -22.16 0.79 -30.96
C CYS A 95 -21.05 1.34 -30.03
N CYS A 96 -20.21 2.23 -30.58
CA CYS A 96 -19.12 2.94 -29.92
C CYS A 96 -19.52 3.81 -28.70
N ASN A 97 -20.66 3.56 -28.04
CA ASN A 97 -21.26 4.42 -27.03
C ASN A 97 -21.22 3.86 -25.59
N SER A 98 -20.14 3.17 -25.21
CA SER A 98 -19.79 3.04 -23.76
C SER A 98 -18.40 3.57 -23.39
N MET A 99 -17.81 4.42 -24.22
CA MET A 99 -16.60 5.22 -23.88
C MET A 99 -16.88 6.38 -22.90
N ALA A 100 -17.92 6.31 -22.09
CA ALA A 100 -18.18 7.29 -21.03
C ALA A 100 -17.54 6.82 -19.72
N GLY A 101 -16.25 7.13 -19.51
CA GLY A 101 -15.68 7.22 -18.16
C GLY A 101 -14.32 6.59 -17.85
N ARG A 102 -13.55 6.07 -18.81
CA ARG A 102 -12.14 5.72 -18.53
C ARG A 102 -11.30 7.00 -18.60
N ARG A 103 -11.02 7.60 -17.42
CA ARG A 103 -10.08 8.72 -17.33
C ARG A 103 -8.73 8.28 -17.88
N ALA A 104 -8.17 9.05 -18.81
CA ALA A 104 -6.84 8.79 -19.35
C ALA A 104 -5.80 8.96 -18.24
N LEU A 105 -4.87 8.01 -18.15
CA LEU A 105 -3.72 8.15 -17.27
C LEU A 105 -2.84 9.31 -17.76
N LYS A 106 -2.39 10.13 -16.83
CA LYS A 106 -1.53 11.31 -17.09
C LYS A 106 -0.18 11.22 -16.41
N ALA A 107 -0.09 10.51 -15.28
CA ALA A 107 1.13 10.46 -14.48
C ALA A 107 1.43 9.06 -13.93
N VAL A 108 2.72 8.79 -13.74
CA VAL A 108 3.25 7.61 -13.08
C VAL A 108 4.15 8.06 -11.93
N LEU A 109 3.80 7.64 -10.72
CA LEU A 109 4.69 7.70 -9.56
C LEU A 109 5.46 6.39 -9.45
N ILE A 110 6.78 6.46 -9.35
CA ILE A 110 7.66 5.28 -9.31
C ILE A 110 8.47 5.33 -8.02
N ASP A 111 8.32 4.31 -7.17
CA ASP A 111 9.23 4.13 -6.03
C ASP A 111 10.67 3.84 -6.49
N LEU A 112 11.65 4.17 -5.66
CA LEU A 112 13.06 4.00 -6.01
C LEU A 112 13.64 2.69 -5.46
N SER A 113 13.75 2.59 -4.13
CA SER A 113 14.45 1.51 -3.43
C SER A 113 13.60 0.25 -3.37
N GLY A 114 14.03 -0.80 -4.10
CA GLY A 114 13.30 -2.05 -4.25
C GLY A 114 12.52 -2.13 -5.55
N THR A 115 12.38 -1.02 -6.26
CA THR A 115 11.63 -0.91 -7.52
C THR A 115 12.54 -0.64 -8.71
N LEU A 116 13.35 0.42 -8.69
CA LEU A 116 14.34 0.73 -9.73
C LEU A 116 15.74 0.22 -9.40
N HIS A 117 16.11 0.23 -8.12
CA HIS A 117 17.42 -0.22 -7.68
C HIS A 117 17.33 -0.92 -6.33
N ILE A 118 18.31 -1.77 -6.04
CA ILE A 118 18.55 -2.37 -4.73
C ILE A 118 19.97 -1.97 -4.35
N GLU A 119 20.10 -1.14 -3.33
CA GLU A 119 21.38 -0.53 -2.95
C GLU A 119 22.00 0.18 -4.17
N ASP A 120 23.25 -0.15 -4.53
CA ASP A 120 23.98 0.42 -5.67
C ASP A 120 23.86 -0.43 -6.95
N SER A 121 22.81 -1.24 -7.09
CA SER A 121 22.55 -2.04 -8.28
C SER A 121 21.16 -1.77 -8.85
N ALA A 122 21.09 -1.46 -10.14
CA ALA A 122 19.82 -1.34 -10.83
C ALA A 122 19.09 -2.70 -10.89
N VAL A 123 17.76 -2.66 -10.79
CA VAL A 123 16.92 -3.82 -11.05
C VAL A 123 17.04 -4.19 -12.54
N PRO A 124 17.28 -5.47 -12.89
CA PRO A 124 17.45 -5.86 -14.29
C PRO A 124 16.28 -5.44 -15.19
N GLY A 125 16.58 -4.70 -16.27
CA GLY A 125 15.60 -4.19 -17.22
C GLY A 125 14.88 -2.90 -16.81
N ALA A 126 15.19 -2.34 -15.63
CA ALA A 126 14.54 -1.12 -15.14
C ALA A 126 14.85 0.10 -16.01
N GLN A 127 16.08 0.24 -16.51
CA GLN A 127 16.46 1.35 -17.40
C GLN A 127 15.68 1.28 -18.72
N ASP A 128 15.62 0.12 -19.36
CA ASP A 128 14.87 -0.08 -20.61
C ASP A 128 13.37 0.17 -20.41
N ALA A 129 12.81 -0.28 -19.28
CA ALA A 129 11.42 -0.04 -18.94
C ALA A 129 11.13 1.46 -18.75
N LEU A 130 12.02 2.19 -18.06
CA LEU A 130 11.88 3.64 -17.89
C LEU A 130 11.97 4.36 -19.23
N ASN A 131 12.91 3.99 -20.10
CA ASN A 131 13.05 4.57 -21.44
C ASN A 131 11.80 4.37 -22.29
N ARG A 132 11.19 3.17 -22.24
CA ARG A 132 9.90 2.90 -22.90
C ARG A 132 8.76 3.71 -22.28
N LEU A 133 8.76 3.88 -20.96
CA LEU A 133 7.75 4.68 -20.29
C LEU A 133 7.83 6.16 -20.69
N ARG A 134 9.05 6.71 -20.86
CA ARG A 134 9.27 8.07 -21.34
C ARG A 134 8.80 8.29 -22.79
N GLN A 135 8.70 7.23 -23.59
CA GLN A 135 8.11 7.30 -24.94
C GLN A 135 6.58 7.36 -24.90
N ALA A 136 5.95 7.04 -23.77
CA ALA A 136 4.53 7.27 -23.56
C ALA A 136 4.28 8.74 -23.17
N SER A 137 3.12 9.29 -23.57
CA SER A 137 2.69 10.64 -23.18
C SER A 137 2.24 10.72 -21.71
N LEU A 138 3.09 10.29 -20.78
CA LEU A 138 2.86 10.25 -19.34
C LEU A 138 3.93 11.06 -18.62
N ALA A 139 3.52 11.86 -17.65
CA ALA A 139 4.46 12.48 -16.71
C ALA A 139 5.03 11.40 -15.77
N VAL A 140 6.34 11.45 -15.51
CA VAL A 140 7.01 10.51 -14.59
C VAL A 140 7.53 11.30 -13.39
N LYS A 141 7.26 10.79 -12.18
CA LYS A 141 7.80 11.34 -10.93
C LYS A 141 8.30 10.19 -10.07
N PHE A 142 9.53 10.32 -9.58
CA PHE A 142 10.17 9.36 -8.71
C PHE A 142 9.90 9.74 -7.26
N VAL A 143 9.45 8.77 -6.46
CA VAL A 143 9.05 9.01 -5.07
C VAL A 143 9.81 8.10 -4.11
N THR A 144 10.23 8.62 -2.96
CA THR A 144 10.91 7.79 -1.95
C THR A 144 10.75 8.30 -0.51
N ASN A 145 10.68 7.37 0.44
CA ASN A 145 10.74 7.66 1.88
C ASN A 145 12.19 7.61 2.36
N THR A 146 13.01 8.58 1.94
CA THR A 146 14.38 8.75 2.45
C THR A 146 14.42 9.70 3.64
N THR A 147 15.28 9.41 4.60
CA THR A 147 15.57 10.28 5.76
C THR A 147 17.01 10.71 5.86
N LYS A 148 17.89 10.13 5.02
CA LYS A 148 19.34 10.27 5.13
C LYS A 148 19.96 10.92 3.91
N GLU A 149 19.39 10.67 2.74
CA GLU A 149 19.96 11.12 1.48
C GLU A 149 19.14 12.30 0.97
N SER A 150 19.85 13.38 0.66
CA SER A 150 19.29 14.50 -0.06
C SER A 150 18.86 14.15 -1.49
N LYS A 151 18.10 15.06 -2.09
CA LYS A 151 17.65 14.95 -3.47
C LYS A 151 18.82 14.91 -4.47
N ARG A 152 19.87 15.71 -4.26
CA ARG A 152 21.05 15.73 -5.14
C ARG A 152 21.83 14.41 -5.08
N ASN A 153 22.10 13.90 -3.88
CA ASN A 153 22.81 12.62 -3.72
C ASN A 153 22.02 11.46 -4.35
N LEU A 154 20.69 11.48 -4.22
CA LEU A 154 19.80 10.52 -4.85
C LEU A 154 19.85 10.60 -6.38
N LEU A 155 19.83 11.80 -6.94
CA LEU A 155 19.96 12.04 -8.37
C LEU A 155 21.30 11.51 -8.91
N GLU A 156 22.41 11.87 -8.26
CA GLU A 156 23.75 11.40 -8.64
C GLU A 156 23.85 9.87 -8.61
N ARG A 157 23.23 9.21 -7.63
CA ARG A 157 23.16 7.74 -7.59
C ARG A 157 22.38 7.18 -8.79
N LEU A 158 21.20 7.72 -9.08
CA LEU A 158 20.38 7.24 -10.20
C LEU A 158 21.09 7.44 -11.55
N GLN A 159 21.80 8.56 -11.72
CA GLN A 159 22.60 8.83 -12.91
C GLN A 159 23.80 7.87 -13.02
N ARG A 160 24.50 7.54 -11.92
CA ARG A 160 25.54 6.50 -11.91
C ARG A 160 25.01 5.12 -12.29
N LEU A 161 23.73 4.85 -12.04
CA LEU A 161 23.05 3.62 -12.46
C LEU A 161 22.49 3.68 -13.90
N ASN A 162 22.85 4.73 -14.65
CA ASN A 162 22.42 4.99 -16.03
C ASN A 162 20.91 5.18 -16.19
N PHE A 163 20.23 5.72 -15.17
CA PHE A 163 18.87 6.20 -15.33
C PHE A 163 18.89 7.66 -15.83
N ASP A 164 18.17 7.93 -16.91
CA ASP A 164 17.87 9.29 -17.36
C ASP A 164 16.80 9.88 -16.43
N VAL A 165 17.22 10.67 -15.44
CA VAL A 165 16.38 11.29 -14.41
C VAL A 165 16.79 12.74 -14.21
N GLN A 166 15.82 13.62 -14.04
CA GLN A 166 16.01 15.03 -13.74
C GLN A 166 15.64 15.34 -12.29
N GLU A 167 16.30 16.31 -11.67
CA GLU A 167 16.07 16.67 -10.26
C GLU A 167 14.60 16.99 -9.95
N LYS A 168 13.93 17.74 -10.84
CA LYS A 168 12.51 18.11 -10.72
C LYS A 168 11.55 16.92 -10.71
N GLU A 169 11.99 15.77 -11.21
CA GLU A 169 11.18 14.54 -11.25
C GLU A 169 11.24 13.81 -9.90
N ILE A 170 12.15 14.17 -9.01
CA ILE A 170 12.34 13.49 -7.72
C ILE A 170 11.53 14.21 -6.62
N PHE A 171 10.71 13.45 -5.91
CA PHE A 171 9.98 13.88 -4.73
C PHE A 171 10.28 12.97 -3.54
N THR A 172 10.86 13.52 -2.49
CA THR A 172 11.29 12.78 -1.29
C THR A 172 10.38 13.10 -0.11
N SER A 173 10.37 12.24 0.91
CA SER A 173 9.73 12.57 2.19
C SER A 173 10.38 13.78 2.88
N LEU A 174 11.66 14.09 2.57
CA LEU A 174 12.31 15.34 2.98
C LEU A 174 11.71 16.55 2.24
N SER A 175 11.42 16.43 0.94
CA SER A 175 10.74 17.47 0.17
C SER A 175 9.32 17.75 0.71
N ALA A 176 8.60 16.70 1.11
CA ALA A 176 7.30 16.82 1.76
C ALA A 176 7.40 17.54 3.12
N ALA A 177 8.40 17.20 3.93
CA ALA A 177 8.66 17.87 5.20
C ALA A 177 9.00 19.35 5.01
N ARG A 178 9.90 19.67 4.07
CA ARG A 178 10.25 21.04 3.72
C ARG A 178 9.02 21.84 3.29
N SER A 179 8.21 21.30 2.39
CA SER A 179 7.00 21.95 1.91
C SER A 179 6.02 22.27 3.05
N LEU A 180 5.88 21.36 4.02
CA LEU A 180 5.06 21.59 5.22
C LEU A 180 5.64 22.71 6.09
N LEU A 181 6.96 22.74 6.31
CA LEU A 181 7.62 23.80 7.08
C LEU A 181 7.43 25.18 6.43
N GLU A 182 7.57 25.27 5.10
CA GLU A 182 7.38 26.51 4.35
C GLU A 182 5.93 26.99 4.40
N GLN A 183 4.97 26.07 4.21
CA GLN A 183 3.54 26.38 4.25
C GLN A 183 3.11 26.92 5.62
N GLU A 184 3.58 26.31 6.70
CA GLU A 184 3.21 26.68 8.08
C GLU A 184 4.18 27.71 8.70
N GLN A 185 5.18 28.16 7.94
CA GLN A 185 6.22 29.11 8.37
C GLN A 185 6.94 28.68 9.67
N HIS A 186 7.21 27.38 9.79
CA HIS A 186 7.89 26.80 10.95
C HIS A 186 9.40 26.89 10.83
N ARG A 187 10.05 27.11 11.98
CA ARG A 187 11.50 27.05 12.17
C ARG A 187 11.85 25.74 12.88
N PRO A 188 12.44 24.76 12.21
CA PRO A 188 12.56 23.42 12.77
C PRO A 188 13.82 23.22 13.62
N LEU A 189 13.68 22.46 14.70
CA LEU A 189 14.76 21.62 15.23
C LEU A 189 14.81 20.34 14.39
N LEU A 190 15.84 20.21 13.55
CA LEU A 190 16.02 19.06 12.67
C LEU A 190 16.78 17.92 13.36
N LEU A 191 16.12 16.79 13.57
CA LEU A 191 16.73 15.52 13.97
C LEU A 191 16.81 14.62 12.73
N VAL A 192 17.66 15.01 11.78
CA VAL A 192 17.96 14.28 10.53
C VAL A 192 19.47 14.06 10.41
N GLU A 193 19.92 13.25 9.46
CA GLU A 193 21.36 13.11 9.17
C GLU A 193 21.89 14.33 8.44
N ASP A 194 23.18 14.63 8.61
CA ASP A 194 23.82 15.81 8.01
C ASP A 194 23.68 15.83 6.48
N SER A 195 23.75 14.66 5.85
CA SER A 195 23.57 14.50 4.40
C SER A 195 22.16 14.82 3.90
N ALA A 196 21.18 14.97 4.79
CA ALA A 196 19.82 15.40 4.48
C ALA A 196 19.59 16.91 4.71
N LEU A 197 20.51 17.61 5.39
CA LEU A 197 20.34 19.03 5.73
C LEU A 197 20.28 19.93 4.50
N GLU A 198 20.93 19.57 3.39
CA GLU A 198 20.88 20.36 2.15
C GLU A 198 19.46 20.48 1.58
N ASP A 199 18.57 19.51 1.80
CA ASP A 199 17.16 19.58 1.38
C ASP A 199 16.38 20.66 2.17
N PHE A 200 16.90 21.11 3.32
CA PHE A 200 16.33 22.18 4.15
C PHE A 200 17.07 23.51 4.01
N ALA A 201 17.99 23.64 3.05
CA ALA A 201 18.73 24.88 2.81
C ALA A 201 17.77 26.08 2.60
N GLY A 202 18.03 27.20 3.27
CA GLY A 202 17.18 28.40 3.21
C GLY A 202 15.99 28.42 4.17
N ILE A 203 15.73 27.34 4.91
CA ILE A 203 14.77 27.37 6.03
C ILE A 203 15.46 28.00 7.24
N ASP A 204 14.80 28.97 7.88
CA ASP A 204 15.27 29.54 9.14
C ASP A 204 15.17 28.51 10.27
N MET A 205 16.28 28.27 10.96
CA MET A 205 16.40 27.33 12.07
C MET A 205 16.74 28.03 13.39
N SER A 206 16.79 29.36 13.39
CA SER A 206 16.94 30.14 14.61
C SER A 206 15.70 30.02 15.49
N GLU A 207 15.88 30.01 16.81
CA GLU A 207 14.78 29.92 17.80
C GLU A 207 13.66 28.94 17.38
N PRO A 208 13.98 27.64 17.31
CA PRO A 208 13.12 26.68 16.63
C PRO A 208 11.77 26.52 17.36
N ASN A 209 10.70 26.42 16.58
CA ASN A 209 9.32 26.31 17.03
C ASN A 209 8.59 25.07 16.49
N ALA A 210 9.30 24.17 15.79
CA ALA A 210 8.82 22.87 15.34
C ALA A 210 9.91 21.80 15.55
N VAL A 211 9.54 20.52 15.62
CA VAL A 211 10.49 19.41 15.72
C VAL A 211 10.29 18.49 14.51
N VAL A 212 11.35 18.27 13.74
CA VAL A 212 11.32 17.33 12.60
C VAL A 212 12.21 16.14 12.91
N VAL A 213 11.66 14.93 12.81
CA VAL A 213 12.36 13.68 13.14
C VAL A 213 12.46 12.78 11.92
N GLY A 214 13.67 12.65 11.40
CA GLY A 214 14.09 11.59 10.48
C GLY A 214 14.87 10.50 11.22
N LEU A 215 15.60 9.64 10.50
CA LEU A 215 16.53 8.68 11.10
C LEU A 215 17.88 9.37 11.31
N ALA A 216 18.19 9.74 12.54
CA ALA A 216 19.42 10.46 12.90
C ALA A 216 20.11 9.82 14.11
N PRO A 217 20.86 8.71 13.92
CA PRO A 217 21.48 7.97 15.02
C PRO A 217 22.29 8.85 15.98
N ASP A 218 23.07 9.79 15.44
CA ASP A 218 23.93 10.68 16.24
C ASP A 218 23.12 11.71 17.07
N HIS A 219 21.89 11.99 16.65
CA HIS A 219 20.96 12.87 17.36
C HIS A 219 20.02 12.12 18.33
N PHE A 220 20.02 10.79 18.31
CA PHE A 220 19.15 9.96 19.15
C PHE A 220 19.76 9.66 20.53
N ASN A 221 20.15 10.73 21.21
CA ASN A 221 20.63 10.72 22.59
C ASN A 221 19.63 11.42 23.52
N TYR A 222 19.78 11.20 24.83
CA TYR A 222 18.84 11.73 25.84
C TYR A 222 18.73 13.25 25.79
N GLN A 223 19.85 13.96 25.64
CA GLN A 223 19.91 15.42 25.69
C GLN A 223 19.12 16.03 24.52
N THR A 224 19.36 15.55 23.30
CA THR A 224 18.66 16.03 22.10
C THR A 224 17.17 15.68 22.14
N LEU A 225 16.82 14.44 22.53
CA LEU A 225 15.42 14.02 22.63
C LEU A 225 14.66 14.79 23.73
N ASN A 226 15.30 15.07 24.87
CA ASN A 226 14.69 15.85 25.94
C ASN A 226 14.50 17.32 25.55
N LYS A 227 15.41 17.89 24.73
CA LYS A 227 15.22 19.22 24.13
C LYS A 227 14.00 19.22 23.21
N ALA A 228 13.91 18.27 22.28
CA ALA A 228 12.75 18.12 21.40
C ALA A 228 11.45 17.94 22.19
N PHE A 229 11.45 17.09 23.22
CA PHE A 229 10.32 16.87 24.12
C PHE A 229 9.82 18.17 24.76
N ARG A 230 10.72 18.98 25.34
CA ARG A 230 10.33 20.26 25.96
C ARG A 230 9.70 21.23 24.96
N MET A 231 10.25 21.32 23.75
CA MET A 231 9.65 22.13 22.70
C MET A 231 8.23 21.68 22.36
N ILE A 232 7.99 20.37 22.31
CA ILE A 232 6.66 19.82 22.02
C ILE A 232 5.68 20.16 23.16
N LEU A 233 6.11 20.09 24.42
CA LEU A 233 5.29 20.54 25.56
C LEU A 233 4.95 22.04 25.48
N ASP A 234 5.86 22.86 24.97
CA ASP A 234 5.65 24.29 24.73
C ASP A 234 4.76 24.58 23.49
N GLY A 235 4.25 23.54 22.82
CA GLY A 235 3.31 23.63 21.71
C GLY A 235 3.94 23.47 20.32
N ALA A 236 5.24 23.15 20.21
CA ALA A 236 5.87 22.90 18.93
C ALA A 236 5.30 21.63 18.26
N PRO A 237 4.93 21.66 16.97
CA PRO A 237 4.46 20.47 16.27
C PRO A 237 5.59 19.46 16.10
N LEU A 238 5.26 18.18 16.33
CA LEU A 238 6.11 17.04 16.03
C LEU A 238 5.84 16.57 14.60
N ILE A 239 6.82 16.68 13.72
CA ILE A 239 6.77 16.25 12.32
C ILE A 239 7.69 15.05 12.17
N ALA A 240 7.17 13.93 11.67
CA ALA A 240 7.94 12.72 11.43
C ALA A 240 8.07 12.47 9.92
N ILE A 241 9.30 12.31 9.42
CA ILE A 241 9.52 12.00 8.01
C ILE A 241 8.87 10.66 7.64
N HIS A 242 9.04 9.64 8.47
CA HIS A 242 8.29 8.39 8.45
C HIS A 242 8.41 7.67 9.81
N LYS A 243 7.56 6.66 10.08
CA LYS A 243 7.55 5.89 11.34
C LYS A 243 7.97 4.44 11.16
N ALA A 244 9.01 4.20 10.37
CA ALA A 244 9.52 2.85 10.17
C ALA A 244 10.05 2.28 11.49
N ARG A 245 9.66 1.05 11.83
CA ARG A 245 10.05 0.38 13.08
C ARG A 245 11.55 0.06 13.10
N TYR A 246 12.05 -0.45 11.98
CA TYR A 246 13.43 -0.87 11.78
C TYR A 246 13.79 -0.77 10.29
N TYR A 247 15.08 -0.83 10.00
CA TYR A 247 15.62 -0.96 8.65
C TYR A 247 16.73 -2.03 8.65
N LYS A 248 17.07 -2.54 7.45
CA LYS A 248 18.12 -3.54 7.29
C LYS A 248 19.45 -2.85 7.00
N ARG A 249 20.48 -3.20 7.75
CA ARG A 249 21.89 -2.87 7.53
C ARG A 249 22.67 -4.13 7.14
N THR A 250 23.94 -3.95 6.82
CA THR A 250 24.89 -5.03 6.57
C THR A 250 25.11 -5.92 7.79
N ASP A 251 25.05 -5.35 9.00
CA ASP A 251 25.25 -6.00 10.30
C ASP A 251 23.95 -6.52 10.95
N GLY A 252 22.79 -6.32 10.33
CA GLY A 252 21.51 -6.85 10.81
C GLY A 252 20.36 -5.84 10.76
N LEU A 253 19.33 -6.08 11.59
CA LEU A 253 18.23 -5.14 11.75
C LEU A 253 18.64 -4.03 12.74
N ALA A 254 18.37 -2.78 12.37
CA ALA A 254 18.58 -1.62 13.24
C ALA A 254 17.30 -0.81 13.40
N LEU A 255 17.20 -0.08 14.51
CA LEU A 255 16.07 0.78 14.81
C LEU A 255 15.88 1.85 13.73
N GLY A 256 14.63 2.03 13.29
CA GLY A 256 14.25 3.14 12.44
C GLY A 256 13.96 4.40 13.28
N PRO A 257 13.40 5.45 12.66
CA PRO A 257 12.97 6.64 13.38
C PRO A 257 11.69 6.43 14.20
N GLY A 258 10.87 5.43 13.83
CA GLY A 258 9.57 5.17 14.46
C GLY A 258 9.59 5.00 15.99
N PRO A 259 10.53 4.24 16.58
CA PRO A 259 10.70 4.15 18.03
C PRO A 259 10.92 5.50 18.72
N PHE A 260 11.75 6.37 18.15
CA PHE A 260 12.07 7.68 18.73
C PHE A 260 10.91 8.66 18.59
N VAL A 261 10.24 8.66 17.42
CA VAL A 261 9.00 9.42 17.22
C VAL A 261 7.94 8.97 18.21
N THR A 262 7.74 7.66 18.37
CA THR A 262 6.73 7.12 19.29
C THR A 262 7.08 7.41 20.75
N GLY A 263 8.36 7.44 21.11
CA GLY A 263 8.81 7.86 22.44
C GLY A 263 8.46 9.32 22.75
N LEU A 264 8.64 10.22 21.78
CA LEU A 264 8.25 11.63 21.92
C LEU A 264 6.72 11.80 21.98
N GLU A 265 5.98 11.11 21.10
CA GLU A 265 4.51 11.07 21.12
C GLU A 265 3.98 10.62 22.48
N TYR A 266 4.57 9.56 23.04
CA TYR A 266 4.17 9.03 24.34
C TYR A 266 4.50 9.99 25.48
N ALA A 267 5.69 10.58 25.48
CA ALA A 267 6.13 11.49 26.53
C ALA A 267 5.28 12.78 26.56
N ALA A 268 4.90 13.30 25.41
CA ALA A 268 4.16 14.57 25.27
C ALA A 268 2.64 14.40 25.09
N ASP A 269 2.13 13.17 25.15
CA ASP A 269 0.73 12.82 24.87
C ASP A 269 0.18 13.45 23.57
N CYS A 270 0.97 13.34 22.50
CA CYS A 270 0.67 13.95 21.21
C CYS A 270 0.76 12.94 20.05
N LYS A 271 0.40 13.38 18.84
CA LYS A 271 0.61 12.61 17.61
C LYS A 271 1.50 13.38 16.65
N ALA A 272 2.48 12.69 16.08
CA ALA A 272 3.33 13.28 15.06
C ALA A 272 2.55 13.41 13.75
N THR A 273 2.75 14.54 13.06
CA THR A 273 2.36 14.68 11.66
C THR A 273 3.36 13.92 10.81
N VAL A 274 2.92 12.79 10.24
CA VAL A 274 3.76 12.00 9.32
C VAL A 274 3.64 12.61 7.92
N VAL A 275 4.78 12.80 7.23
CA VAL A 275 4.80 13.43 5.89
C VAL A 275 5.18 12.49 4.75
N GLY A 276 5.77 11.33 5.06
CA GLY A 276 6.11 10.30 4.07
C GLY A 276 4.95 9.33 3.76
N LYS A 277 5.20 8.41 2.84
CA LYS A 277 4.32 7.25 2.57
C LYS A 277 4.03 6.48 3.88
N PRO A 278 2.80 5.97 4.11
CA PRO A 278 1.64 5.89 3.22
C PRO A 278 0.70 7.12 3.25
N GLU A 279 1.12 8.26 3.80
CA GLU A 279 0.21 9.38 4.03
C GLU A 279 -0.34 9.97 2.72
N LYS A 280 -1.64 10.31 2.71
CA LYS A 280 -2.32 10.83 1.52
C LYS A 280 -1.67 12.11 1.01
N THR A 281 -1.23 12.97 1.92
CA THR A 281 -0.57 14.24 1.64
C THR A 281 0.67 14.06 0.78
N PHE A 282 1.47 13.01 1.04
CA PHE A 282 2.66 12.68 0.26
C PHE A 282 2.32 12.48 -1.22
N PHE A 283 1.34 11.63 -1.52
CA PHE A 283 0.94 11.35 -2.90
C PHE A 283 0.31 12.56 -3.58
N THR A 284 -0.51 13.34 -2.86
CA THR A 284 -1.13 14.53 -3.44
C THR A 284 -0.11 15.63 -3.73
N GLN A 285 0.91 15.81 -2.87
CA GLN A 285 2.01 16.73 -3.11
C GLN A 285 2.91 16.25 -4.26
N ALA A 286 3.18 14.94 -4.37
CA ALA A 286 3.95 14.40 -5.49
C ALA A 286 3.30 14.67 -6.87
N LEU A 287 1.97 14.84 -6.90
CA LEU A 287 1.18 15.10 -8.11
C LEU A 287 0.89 16.60 -8.36
N SER A 288 1.14 17.50 -7.39
CA SER A 288 0.71 18.90 -7.48
C SER A 288 1.25 19.60 -8.73
N ASP A 289 2.53 19.38 -9.02
CA ASP A 289 3.24 20.05 -10.11
C ASP A 289 2.95 19.38 -11.47
N LEU A 290 2.26 18.25 -11.48
CA LEU A 290 1.90 17.50 -12.69
C LEU A 290 0.51 17.86 -13.22
N GLY A 291 -0.27 18.64 -12.47
CA GLY A 291 -1.61 19.09 -12.90
C GLY A 291 -2.61 17.95 -13.10
N CYS A 292 -2.45 16.83 -12.38
CA CYS A 292 -3.34 15.67 -12.49
C CYS A 292 -3.95 15.28 -11.15
N SER A 293 -5.17 14.74 -11.20
CA SER A 293 -5.83 14.18 -10.02
C SER A 293 -5.25 12.80 -9.67
N PRO A 294 -5.35 12.34 -8.40
CA PRO A 294 -4.95 10.99 -8.03
C PRO A 294 -5.57 9.90 -8.92
N SER A 295 -6.82 10.07 -9.35
CA SER A 295 -7.51 9.12 -10.23
C SER A 295 -6.96 9.01 -11.66
N GLU A 296 -6.07 9.91 -12.06
CA GLU A 296 -5.38 9.92 -13.36
C GLU A 296 -3.92 9.46 -13.22
N ALA A 297 -3.52 8.99 -12.04
CA ALA A 297 -2.16 8.58 -11.73
C ALA A 297 -2.08 7.12 -11.29
N ILE A 298 -0.91 6.53 -11.50
CA ILE A 298 -0.58 5.17 -11.07
C ILE A 298 0.71 5.16 -10.26
N MET A 299 0.71 4.45 -9.14
CA MET A 299 1.89 4.22 -8.30
C MET A 299 2.49 2.85 -8.59
N ILE A 300 3.80 2.78 -8.82
CA ILE A 300 4.57 1.54 -8.98
C ILE A 300 5.51 1.43 -7.78
N GLY A 301 5.41 0.37 -6.99
CA GLY A 301 6.28 0.17 -5.82
C GLY A 301 6.34 -1.26 -5.33
N ASP A 302 7.27 -1.54 -4.41
CA ASP A 302 7.52 -2.88 -3.86
C ASP A 302 6.84 -3.10 -2.50
N ASP A 303 6.38 -2.02 -1.84
CA ASP A 303 5.70 -2.07 -0.56
C ASP A 303 4.17 -2.07 -0.73
N VAL A 304 3.53 -3.13 -0.23
CA VAL A 304 2.07 -3.29 -0.29
C VAL A 304 1.35 -2.17 0.47
N ARG A 305 1.90 -1.73 1.60
CA ARG A 305 1.22 -0.77 2.46
C ARG A 305 1.65 0.65 2.12
N ASP A 306 2.95 0.87 2.06
CA ASP A 306 3.51 2.22 1.97
C ASP A 306 3.30 2.76 0.54
N ASP A 307 3.51 1.94 -0.50
CA ASP A 307 3.33 2.36 -1.89
C ASP A 307 1.90 2.13 -2.38
N VAL A 308 1.52 0.87 -2.52
CA VAL A 308 0.28 0.48 -3.22
C VAL A 308 -0.95 0.84 -2.38
N GLY A 309 -0.95 0.48 -1.10
CA GLY A 309 -2.03 0.79 -0.18
C GLY A 309 -2.20 2.30 0.03
N GLY A 310 -1.09 3.01 0.27
CA GLY A 310 -1.06 4.46 0.37
C GLY A 310 -1.66 5.14 -0.86
N ALA A 311 -1.19 4.79 -2.06
CA ALA A 311 -1.68 5.36 -3.32
C ALA A 311 -3.16 5.03 -3.59
N GLN A 312 -3.59 3.80 -3.35
CA GLN A 312 -4.99 3.41 -3.57
C GLN A 312 -5.95 4.16 -2.64
N ASN A 313 -5.54 4.43 -1.41
CA ASN A 313 -6.32 5.21 -0.46
C ASN A 313 -6.47 6.70 -0.88
N THR A 314 -5.63 7.19 -1.80
CA THR A 314 -5.77 8.54 -2.38
C THR A 314 -6.61 8.57 -3.66
N GLY A 315 -6.95 7.40 -4.21
CA GLY A 315 -7.71 7.24 -5.45
C GLY A 315 -6.86 6.89 -6.67
N MET A 316 -5.56 6.65 -6.50
CA MET A 316 -4.66 6.21 -7.57
C MET A 316 -4.82 4.72 -7.89
N LEU A 317 -4.38 4.33 -9.09
CA LEU A 317 -4.06 2.92 -9.36
C LEU A 317 -2.72 2.56 -8.69
N GLY A 318 -2.56 1.30 -8.32
CA GLY A 318 -1.31 0.81 -7.70
C GLY A 318 -0.85 -0.49 -8.35
N ILE A 319 0.43 -0.55 -8.73
CA ILE A 319 1.11 -1.74 -9.25
C ILE A 319 2.17 -2.15 -8.23
N LEU A 320 2.04 -3.38 -7.74
CA LEU A 320 3.01 -4.00 -6.86
C LEU A 320 4.07 -4.75 -7.68
N VAL A 321 5.33 -4.38 -7.57
CA VAL A 321 6.44 -5.16 -8.13
C VAL A 321 6.85 -6.29 -7.19
N LYS A 322 7.53 -7.31 -7.72
CA LYS A 322 7.99 -8.50 -6.96
C LYS A 322 9.48 -8.45 -6.60
N THR A 323 10.11 -7.30 -6.77
CA THR A 323 11.50 -7.01 -6.41
C THR A 323 11.56 -6.44 -4.97
N GLY A 324 12.76 -6.08 -4.49
CA GLY A 324 12.91 -5.36 -3.22
C GLY A 324 12.56 -6.18 -1.97
N LYS A 325 11.73 -5.59 -1.09
CA LYS A 325 11.32 -6.13 0.23
C LYS A 325 10.69 -7.52 0.12
N ARG A 326 10.11 -7.87 -1.04
CA ARG A 326 9.61 -9.23 -1.27
C ARG A 326 10.75 -10.17 -1.72
N LYS A 327 11.26 -10.94 -0.75
CA LYS A 327 11.89 -12.23 -1.07
C LYS A 327 10.82 -13.19 -1.60
N LYS A 328 11.19 -14.08 -2.54
CA LYS A 328 10.40 -15.20 -3.05
C LYS A 328 9.80 -16.03 -1.90
N SER A 329 8.70 -15.58 -1.32
CA SER A 329 7.89 -16.36 -0.40
C SER A 329 6.86 -17.07 -1.27
N LYS A 330 7.02 -18.38 -1.40
CA LYS A 330 5.99 -19.27 -1.92
C LYS A 330 4.75 -19.07 -1.05
N LEU A 331 3.62 -18.83 -1.73
CA LEU A 331 2.25 -18.89 -1.24
C LEU A 331 1.74 -17.67 -0.45
N PHE A 332 1.01 -16.79 -1.14
CA PHE A 332 -0.29 -16.34 -0.64
C PHE A 332 -1.25 -16.06 -1.83
N LEU A 333 -2.34 -16.81 -1.83
CA LEU A 333 -3.49 -16.68 -2.70
C LEU A 333 -4.24 -15.40 -2.32
N LEU A 334 -4.35 -14.42 -3.23
CA LEU A 334 -5.41 -13.43 -3.12
C LEU A 334 -6.40 -13.70 -4.24
N PHE A 335 -7.59 -14.11 -3.80
CA PHE A 335 -8.77 -14.32 -4.62
C PHE A 335 -9.05 -13.08 -5.47
N ILE A 336 -8.75 -13.20 -6.75
CA ILE A 336 -9.38 -12.48 -7.84
C ILE A 336 -10.70 -13.19 -8.09
N LEU A 337 -11.83 -12.58 -7.74
CA LEU A 337 -13.12 -12.96 -8.33
C LEU A 337 -14.01 -11.72 -8.53
N ASN A 338 -14.18 -11.40 -9.82
CA ASN A 338 -15.34 -10.79 -10.46
C ASN A 338 -15.76 -9.36 -10.07
N PHE A 339 -15.09 -8.38 -10.67
CA PHE A 339 -15.79 -7.30 -11.41
C PHE A 339 -15.01 -7.04 -12.71
N PHE A 340 -15.51 -7.59 -13.82
CA PHE A 340 -14.83 -7.70 -15.11
C PHE A 340 -14.67 -6.34 -15.81
N HIS A 341 -13.53 -5.68 -15.60
CA HIS A 341 -12.61 -5.14 -16.62
C HIS A 341 -11.60 -4.19 -15.93
N CYS A 342 -10.62 -4.75 -15.23
CA CYS A 342 -9.40 -4.04 -14.82
C CYS A 342 -8.21 -4.86 -15.29
N HIS A 343 -7.44 -4.32 -16.23
CA HIS A 343 -6.14 -4.84 -16.62
C HIS A 343 -5.14 -4.56 -15.49
N VAL A 344 -4.58 -5.63 -14.91
CA VAL A 344 -3.31 -5.59 -14.20
C VAL A 344 -2.34 -6.36 -15.08
N PHE A 345 -1.40 -5.65 -15.69
CA PHE A 345 -0.32 -6.28 -16.44
C PHE A 345 0.71 -6.82 -15.44
N ILE A 346 0.89 -8.14 -15.45
CA ILE A 346 2.03 -8.79 -14.81
C ILE A 346 3.17 -8.70 -15.82
N VAL A 347 4.18 -7.88 -15.54
CA VAL A 347 5.47 -7.99 -16.23
C VAL A 347 6.23 -9.12 -15.56
N THR A 348 6.20 -10.30 -16.18
CA THR A 348 7.13 -11.39 -15.85
C THR A 348 8.35 -11.27 -16.76
N ASN A 349 9.56 -11.24 -16.21
CA ASN A 349 10.76 -11.53 -17.00
C ASN A 349 10.68 -12.99 -17.48
N ASN A 350 10.94 -13.19 -18.78
CA ASN A 350 11.47 -14.45 -19.29
C ASN A 350 12.93 -14.60 -18.86
#